data_AF-A0A1Z8PFM1-F1
#
_entry.id   AF-A0A1Z8PFM1-F1
#
_cell.length_a   1.000
_cell.length_b   1.000
_cell.length_c   1.000
_cell.angle_alpha   90.00
_cell.angle_beta   90.00
_cell.angle_gamma   90.00
#
_symmetry.space_group_name_H-M   'P 1'
#
loop_
_entity.id
_entity.type
_entity.pdbx_description
1 polymer ?
#
loop_
_entity_poly.entity_id
_entity_poly.type
_entity_poly.pdbx_seq_one_letter_code
_entity_poly.pdbx_strand_id
1 'polypeptide(L)'
;MGIARRTCGRRDRHRDQPDERALSLPATAQELATCLNAEVIGDPSRTIVGPAAPEHAASGDVVAVSGTAWIAVAKASAAGTVVLRTQDLEAYGDAQDKTLILVDDAPLRRTLEIFAPKEDVPAQGIHPSAVVDPSASVGHDVRIGPFVQVGPGACLGDGVILESGSQVGARAKIGARTHLRHHAVLGRDCELGQDGTLHEHAVVGGEGFGFDYAPGRPAHRLPHLGAVCIGDRFELGVQSCVDRGLLTNTSIGHDVKIDNLCQVGHNATVGDRVRMSGMSGVAGSSVLEDDVVLAGAAIVKDHVTVHQGATIGMDSCVISDVPAGEVWSGSPARPHRQFLRSVALINRLARSKPGHSS
;
A
#
# COMPACT_ATOMS: atom_id res chain seq x y z
N MET A 1 21.28 -16.80 46.06
CA MET A 1 22.13 -17.03 44.87
C MET A 1 21.57 -16.19 43.73
N GLY A 2 22.33 -15.18 43.30
CA GLY A 2 21.85 -14.11 42.44
C GLY A 2 21.70 -14.54 40.98
N ILE A 3 20.62 -14.10 40.34
CA ILE A 3 20.37 -14.28 38.92
C ILE A 3 20.67 -12.94 38.23
N ALA A 4 21.67 -12.96 37.36
CA ALA A 4 22.21 -11.81 36.65
C ALA A 4 21.22 -11.29 35.59
N ARG A 5 20.84 -10.01 35.72
CA ARG A 5 20.22 -9.23 34.64
C ARG A 5 21.29 -8.90 33.62
N ARG A 6 21.15 -9.40 32.38
CA ARG A 6 21.97 -8.95 31.25
C ARG A 6 21.28 -7.76 30.59
N THR A 7 21.80 -6.58 30.84
CA THR A 7 21.48 -5.35 30.10
C THR A 7 22.19 -5.40 28.74
N CYS A 8 21.45 -5.55 27.65
CA CYS A 8 21.97 -5.33 26.30
C CYS A 8 21.81 -3.85 25.97
N GLY A 9 22.86 -3.06 26.22
CA GLY A 9 22.95 -1.69 25.75
C GLY A 9 23.35 -1.65 24.28
N ARG A 10 22.54 -1.03 23.44
CA ARG A 10 22.97 -0.48 22.16
C ARG A 10 22.15 0.77 21.80
N ARG A 11 22.73 1.89 22.22
CA ARG A 11 22.72 3.23 21.62
C ARG A 11 21.47 3.61 20.83
N ASP A 12 20.63 4.37 21.53
CA ASP A 12 19.72 5.35 20.96
C ASP A 12 20.40 6.13 19.84
N ARG A 13 19.97 5.89 18.61
CA ARG A 13 19.87 6.96 17.64
C ARG A 13 18.46 7.47 17.75
N HIS A 14 18.29 8.48 18.59
CA HIS A 14 17.18 9.41 18.51
C HIS A 14 16.99 9.77 17.03
N ARG A 15 15.99 9.18 16.38
CA ARG A 15 15.26 9.92 15.36
C ARG A 15 14.50 10.96 16.17
N ASP A 16 14.98 12.19 16.09
CA ASP A 16 14.14 13.35 16.35
C ASP A 16 12.84 13.12 15.59
N GLN A 17 11.78 12.77 16.33
CA GLN A 17 10.42 12.93 15.84
C GLN A 17 10.29 14.42 15.53
N PRO A 18 9.91 14.81 14.30
CA PRO A 18 9.58 16.20 14.06
C PRO A 18 8.37 16.52 14.93
N ASP A 19 8.62 17.25 16.00
CA ASP A 19 7.60 17.78 16.88
C ASP A 19 6.60 18.58 16.04
N GLU A 20 5.33 18.26 16.26
CA GLU A 20 4.16 18.70 15.51
C GLU A 20 4.13 20.22 15.28
N ARG A 21 4.53 20.70 14.10
CA ARG A 21 3.98 21.96 13.58
C ARG A 21 2.78 21.64 12.71
N ALA A 22 1.67 21.30 13.36
CA ALA A 22 0.39 21.26 12.68
C ALA A 22 0.10 22.65 12.10
N LEU A 23 -0.05 22.74 10.78
CA LEU A 23 -0.35 24.00 10.11
C LEU A 23 -1.78 24.43 10.46
N SER A 24 -1.94 25.49 11.24
CA SER A 24 -3.26 26.05 11.55
C SER A 24 -3.79 26.84 10.36
N LEU A 25 -5.02 26.57 9.93
CA LEU A 25 -5.63 27.24 8.78
C LEU A 25 -6.58 28.38 9.20
N PRO A 26 -6.64 29.49 8.45
CA PRO A 26 -5.81 29.79 7.27
C PRO A 26 -4.36 30.07 7.65
N ALA A 27 -3.42 29.67 6.79
CA ALA A 27 -1.98 29.87 6.97
C ALA A 27 -1.40 30.78 5.89
N THR A 28 -0.16 31.24 6.07
CA THR A 28 0.60 31.96 5.04
C THR A 28 1.47 31.01 4.22
N ALA A 29 1.85 31.45 3.01
CA ALA A 29 2.83 30.72 2.20
C ALA A 29 4.16 30.51 2.94
N GLN A 30 4.59 31.48 3.75
CA GLN A 30 5.78 31.35 4.59
C GLN A 30 5.65 30.28 5.68
N GLU A 31 4.48 30.14 6.31
CA GLU A 31 4.24 29.10 7.32
C GLU A 31 4.25 27.71 6.70
N LEU A 32 3.61 27.53 5.55
CA LEU A 32 3.66 26.28 4.79
C LEU A 32 5.09 25.96 4.34
N ALA A 33 5.82 26.94 3.79
CA ALA A 33 7.21 26.76 3.38
C ALA A 33 8.12 26.39 4.56
N THR A 34 7.88 26.96 5.75
CA THR A 34 8.60 26.60 6.97
C THR A 34 8.35 25.15 7.36
N CYS A 35 7.11 24.67 7.27
CA CYS A 35 6.77 23.26 7.51
C CYS A 35 7.42 22.31 6.48
N LEU A 36 7.56 22.78 5.24
CA LEU A 36 8.23 22.05 4.16
C LEU A 36 9.76 22.19 4.16
N ASN A 37 10.33 23.03 5.02
CA ASN A 37 11.74 23.44 4.94
C ASN A 37 12.13 23.89 3.52
N ALA A 38 11.35 24.83 2.98
CA ALA A 38 11.33 25.24 1.58
C ALA A 38 11.54 26.74 1.40
N GLU A 39 11.99 27.15 0.22
CA GLU A 39 12.11 28.55 -0.17
C GLU A 39 10.80 29.08 -0.77
N VAL A 40 10.52 30.37 -0.57
CA VAL A 40 9.36 31.06 -1.17
C VAL A 40 9.82 32.07 -2.23
N ILE A 41 9.21 32.03 -3.41
CA ILE A 41 9.32 33.06 -4.44
C ILE A 41 7.96 33.73 -4.64
N GLY A 42 7.89 35.06 -4.58
CA GLY A 42 6.65 35.81 -4.69
C GLY A 42 6.23 36.42 -3.36
N ASP A 43 4.93 36.35 -3.02
CA ASP A 43 4.38 36.96 -1.81
C ASP A 43 4.32 35.96 -0.63
N PRO A 44 5.25 36.04 0.35
CA PRO A 44 5.29 35.11 1.48
C PRO A 44 4.08 35.24 2.41
N SER A 45 3.34 36.36 2.36
CA SER A 45 2.18 36.62 3.20
C SER A 45 0.87 36.07 2.62
N ARG A 46 0.92 35.50 1.41
CA ARG A 46 -0.26 34.97 0.72
C ARG A 46 -0.99 33.93 1.57
N THR A 47 -2.28 34.15 1.76
CA THR A 47 -3.16 33.26 2.54
C THR A 47 -3.42 31.95 1.79
N ILE A 48 -3.32 30.84 2.53
CA ILE A 48 -3.57 29.48 2.11
C ILE A 48 -4.69 28.90 2.98
N VAL A 49 -5.77 28.44 2.34
CA VAL A 49 -6.92 27.81 3.02
C VAL A 49 -6.92 26.29 2.91
N GLY A 50 -6.18 25.72 1.95
CA GLY A 50 -6.05 24.27 1.80
C GLY A 50 -5.45 23.85 0.46
N PRO A 51 -5.20 22.54 0.28
CA PRO A 51 -4.76 21.98 -0.98
C PRO A 51 -5.93 21.80 -1.95
N ALA A 52 -5.69 21.96 -3.24
CA ALA A 52 -6.69 21.71 -4.28
C ALA A 52 -6.09 21.02 -5.51
N ALA A 53 -6.95 20.31 -6.25
CA ALA A 53 -6.64 19.88 -7.60
C ALA A 53 -6.54 21.11 -8.52
N PRO A 54 -5.59 21.16 -9.48
CA PRO A 54 -5.39 22.33 -10.34
C PRO A 54 -6.66 22.84 -11.03
N GLU A 55 -7.57 21.94 -11.41
CA GLU A 55 -8.80 22.27 -12.15
C GLU A 55 -9.88 22.93 -11.28
N HIS A 56 -9.78 22.78 -9.96
CA HIS A 56 -10.74 23.31 -8.98
C HIS A 56 -10.15 24.34 -8.03
N ALA A 57 -8.85 24.61 -8.15
CA ALA A 57 -8.15 25.53 -7.25
C ALA A 57 -8.65 26.96 -7.41
N ALA A 58 -8.82 27.65 -6.28
CA ALA A 58 -9.08 29.07 -6.17
C ALA A 58 -7.85 29.83 -5.66
N SER A 59 -7.94 31.17 -5.62
CA SER A 59 -6.81 32.02 -5.25
C SER A 59 -6.27 31.81 -3.82
N GLY A 60 -7.05 31.21 -2.93
CA GLY A 60 -6.62 30.83 -1.58
C GLY A 60 -6.02 29.42 -1.48
N ASP A 61 -6.03 28.63 -2.55
CA ASP A 61 -5.59 27.23 -2.50
C ASP A 61 -4.11 27.07 -2.86
N VAL A 62 -3.53 25.97 -2.39
CA VAL A 62 -2.22 25.49 -2.80
C VAL A 62 -2.33 24.29 -3.74
N VAL A 63 -1.62 24.36 -4.86
CA VAL A 63 -1.46 23.25 -5.80
C VAL A 63 -0.03 22.73 -5.70
N ALA A 64 0.15 21.44 -5.41
CA ALA A 64 1.46 20.80 -5.39
C ALA A 64 1.59 19.87 -6.59
N VAL A 65 2.67 20.02 -7.38
CA VAL A 65 2.87 19.20 -8.59
C VAL A 65 4.21 18.49 -8.58
N SER A 66 4.18 17.22 -8.98
CA SER A 66 5.38 16.37 -9.09
C SER A 66 5.67 16.07 -10.55
N GLY A 67 6.76 16.62 -11.08
CA GLY A 67 7.19 16.35 -12.46
C GLY A 67 6.80 17.43 -13.45
N THR A 68 7.60 17.54 -14.51
CA THR A 68 7.48 18.60 -15.52
C THR A 68 6.19 18.53 -16.33
N ALA A 69 5.60 17.33 -16.47
CA ALA A 69 4.33 17.14 -17.18
C ALA A 69 3.14 17.92 -16.57
N TRP A 70 3.21 18.27 -15.29
CA TRP A 70 2.12 18.93 -14.57
C TRP A 70 2.34 20.43 -14.39
N ILE A 71 3.49 20.97 -14.79
CA ILE A 71 3.84 22.39 -14.64
C ILE A 71 2.85 23.29 -15.38
N ALA A 72 2.53 22.96 -16.63
CA ALA A 72 1.62 23.76 -17.44
C ALA A 72 0.21 23.84 -16.79
N VAL A 73 -0.24 22.73 -16.20
CA VAL A 73 -1.53 22.65 -15.52
C VAL A 73 -1.50 23.45 -14.21
N ALA A 74 -0.44 23.34 -13.41
CA ALA A 74 -0.29 24.16 -12.20
C ALA A 74 -0.26 25.66 -12.51
N LYS A 75 0.48 26.04 -13.57
CA LYS A 75 0.58 27.43 -14.00
C LYS A 75 -0.77 27.99 -14.47
N ALA A 76 -1.57 27.18 -15.16
CA ALA A 76 -2.89 27.57 -15.65
C ALA A 76 -3.99 27.56 -14.57
N SER A 77 -3.76 26.89 -13.43
CA SER A 77 -4.71 26.83 -12.32
C SER A 77 -4.98 28.22 -11.73
N ALA A 78 -6.11 28.42 -11.05
CA ALA A 78 -6.38 29.65 -10.31
C ALA A 78 -5.80 29.64 -8.87
N ALA A 79 -4.97 28.63 -8.53
CA ALA A 79 -4.27 28.55 -7.25
C ALA A 79 -3.42 29.79 -6.99
N GLY A 80 -3.48 30.32 -5.77
CA GLY A 80 -2.63 31.44 -5.36
C GLY A 80 -1.19 31.02 -5.08
N THR A 81 -1.00 29.76 -4.67
CA THR A 81 0.31 29.20 -4.30
C THR A 81 0.57 27.88 -5.03
N VAL A 82 1.80 27.66 -5.49
CA VAL A 82 2.23 26.41 -6.13
C VAL A 82 3.44 25.84 -5.42
N VAL A 83 3.40 24.56 -5.03
CA VAL A 83 4.55 23.81 -4.52
C VAL A 83 5.13 22.97 -5.66
N LEU A 84 6.41 23.14 -5.95
CA LEU A 84 7.12 22.41 -7.01
C LEU A 84 8.56 22.12 -6.59
N ARG A 85 9.25 21.28 -7.35
CA ARG A 85 10.67 21.05 -7.09
C ARG A 85 11.50 22.24 -7.52
N THR A 86 12.57 22.54 -6.79
CA THR A 86 13.55 23.58 -7.15
C THR A 86 14.07 23.40 -8.58
N GLN A 87 14.37 22.16 -8.97
CA GLN A 87 14.83 21.82 -10.33
C GLN A 87 13.78 22.06 -11.45
N ASP A 88 12.51 22.16 -11.10
CA ASP A 88 11.41 22.36 -12.04
C ASP A 88 11.09 23.87 -12.25
N LEU A 89 11.78 24.76 -11.52
CA LEU A 89 11.58 26.23 -11.58
C LEU A 89 11.83 26.81 -12.98
N GLU A 90 12.88 26.36 -13.68
CA GLU A 90 13.18 26.85 -15.03
C GLU A 90 12.05 26.52 -16.02
N ALA A 91 11.50 25.31 -15.93
CA ALA A 91 10.38 24.88 -16.75
C ALA A 91 9.08 25.61 -16.37
N TYR A 92 8.93 26.03 -15.11
CA TYR A 92 7.82 26.86 -14.65
C TYR A 92 7.92 28.30 -15.20
N GLY A 93 9.13 28.87 -15.19
CA GLY A 93 9.41 30.25 -15.60
C GLY A 93 8.93 31.27 -14.57
N ASP A 94 8.44 32.42 -15.04
CA ASP A 94 7.95 33.50 -14.18
C ASP A 94 6.75 33.04 -13.32
N ALA A 95 6.80 33.40 -12.03
CA ALA A 95 5.76 33.17 -11.02
C ALA A 95 4.46 33.91 -11.32
N GLN A 96 4.49 34.93 -12.18
CA GLN A 96 3.35 35.78 -12.53
C GLN A 96 2.72 36.39 -11.26
N ASP A 97 1.44 36.13 -11.01
CA ASP A 97 0.67 36.57 -9.84
C ASP A 97 0.63 35.54 -8.71
N LYS A 98 1.38 34.42 -8.83
CA LYS A 98 1.40 33.30 -7.88
C LYS A 98 2.60 33.36 -6.94
N THR A 99 2.47 32.69 -5.81
CA THR A 99 3.58 32.43 -4.89
C THR A 99 4.08 31.00 -5.08
N LEU A 100 5.38 30.80 -5.26
CA LEU A 100 5.98 29.49 -5.45
C LEU A 100 6.67 29.05 -4.16
N ILE A 101 6.51 27.79 -3.79
CA ILE A 101 7.25 27.13 -2.70
C ILE A 101 8.11 26.04 -3.32
N LEU A 102 9.43 26.15 -3.13
CA LEU A 102 10.42 25.29 -3.76
C LEU A 102 10.94 24.25 -2.77
N VAL A 103 10.70 22.98 -3.08
CA VAL A 103 11.20 21.83 -2.32
C VAL A 103 12.23 21.06 -3.13
N ASP A 104 13.07 20.26 -2.47
CA ASP A 104 14.03 19.41 -3.19
C ASP A 104 13.35 18.16 -3.78
N ASP A 105 12.36 17.59 -3.07
CA ASP A 105 11.75 16.31 -3.41
C ASP A 105 10.25 16.23 -3.04
N ALA A 106 9.55 15.33 -3.74
CA ALA A 106 8.18 14.90 -3.45
C ALA A 106 7.18 16.02 -3.04
N PRO A 107 7.08 17.13 -3.82
CA PRO A 107 6.24 18.29 -3.48
C PRO A 107 4.80 17.91 -3.17
N LEU A 108 4.20 17.03 -3.97
CA LEU A 108 2.83 16.59 -3.75
C LEU A 108 2.69 15.84 -2.43
N ARG A 109 3.47 14.77 -2.22
CA ARG A 109 3.40 13.95 -1.00
C ARG A 109 3.62 14.78 0.26
N ARG A 110 4.71 15.58 0.30
CA ARG A 110 5.06 16.37 1.49
C ARG A 110 4.03 17.44 1.81
N THR A 111 3.43 18.04 0.78
CA THR A 111 2.32 18.99 0.98
C THR A 111 1.11 18.26 1.55
N LEU A 112 0.70 17.13 0.96
CA LEU A 112 -0.44 16.35 1.46
C LEU A 112 -0.24 15.86 2.90
N GLU A 113 0.98 15.47 3.29
CA GLU A 113 1.31 15.07 4.68
C GLU A 113 1.06 16.21 5.69
N ILE A 114 1.28 17.48 5.32
CA ILE A 114 1.03 18.63 6.20
C ILE A 114 -0.47 18.89 6.37
N PHE A 115 -1.25 18.70 5.30
CA PHE A 115 -2.69 18.92 5.31
C PHE A 115 -3.49 17.66 5.69
N ALA A 116 -2.82 16.53 5.91
CA ALA A 116 -3.48 15.29 6.29
C ALA A 116 -4.22 15.49 7.62
N PRO A 117 -5.52 15.13 7.70
CA PRO A 117 -6.22 15.16 8.97
C PRO A 117 -5.51 14.23 9.95
N LYS A 118 -5.47 14.61 11.23
CA LYS A 118 -5.02 13.67 12.27
C LYS A 118 -5.91 12.43 12.19
N GLU A 119 -5.30 11.25 12.07
CA GLU A 119 -6.06 10.00 12.07
C GLU A 119 -6.78 9.83 13.41
N ASP A 120 -8.06 9.47 13.35
CA ASP A 120 -8.85 9.12 14.53
C ASP A 120 -8.51 7.70 14.98
N VAL A 121 -7.42 7.58 15.73
CA VAL A 121 -6.96 6.31 16.30
C VAL A 121 -7.47 6.13 17.73
N PRO A 122 -7.66 4.88 18.20
CA PRO A 122 -8.07 4.62 19.57
C PRO A 122 -7.18 5.30 20.61
N ALA A 123 -7.75 5.62 21.77
CA ALA A 123 -6.97 6.07 22.91
C ALA A 123 -5.90 5.03 23.32
N GLN A 124 -4.83 5.51 23.94
CA GLN A 124 -3.77 4.63 24.44
C GLN A 124 -4.28 3.66 25.50
N GLY A 125 -3.81 2.41 25.43
CA GLY A 125 -4.22 1.32 26.31
C GLY A 125 -5.26 0.41 25.66
N ILE A 126 -5.99 -0.32 26.52
CA ILE A 126 -6.95 -1.35 26.11
C ILE A 126 -8.36 -0.85 26.43
N HIS A 127 -9.20 -0.73 25.40
CA HIS A 127 -10.59 -0.33 25.59
C HIS A 127 -11.35 -1.37 26.45
N PRO A 128 -12.24 -0.96 27.38
CA PRO A 128 -12.92 -1.89 28.28
C PRO A 128 -13.77 -2.99 27.62
N SER A 129 -14.20 -2.78 26.37
CA SER A 129 -14.96 -3.77 25.59
C SER A 129 -14.09 -4.68 24.72
N ALA A 130 -12.77 -4.50 24.72
CA ALA A 130 -11.85 -5.41 24.04
C ALA A 130 -11.67 -6.68 24.86
N VAL A 131 -11.57 -7.82 24.18
CA VAL A 131 -11.32 -9.12 24.80
C VAL A 131 -9.91 -9.55 24.44
N VAL A 132 -9.00 -9.45 25.41
CA VAL A 132 -7.61 -9.86 25.26
C VAL A 132 -7.36 -11.09 26.11
N ASP A 133 -6.93 -12.18 25.48
CA ASP A 133 -6.60 -13.40 26.20
C ASP A 133 -5.47 -13.15 27.22
N PRO A 134 -5.55 -13.68 28.46
CA PRO A 134 -4.54 -13.45 29.50
C PRO A 134 -3.13 -13.92 29.15
N SER A 135 -2.98 -14.83 28.19
CA SER A 135 -1.68 -15.32 27.72
C SER A 135 -1.06 -14.48 26.61
N ALA A 136 -1.78 -13.48 26.09
CA ALA A 136 -1.25 -12.56 25.08
C ALA A 136 -0.20 -11.61 25.70
N SER A 137 0.85 -11.31 24.95
CA SER A 137 1.85 -10.31 25.33
C SER A 137 1.60 -9.00 24.59
N VAL A 138 1.48 -7.90 25.32
CA VAL A 138 1.20 -6.56 24.78
C VAL A 138 2.39 -5.65 25.05
N GLY A 139 2.92 -5.02 24.01
CA GLY A 139 4.02 -4.05 24.09
C GLY A 139 3.64 -2.71 24.73
N HIS A 140 4.58 -1.77 24.70
CA HIS A 140 4.38 -0.40 25.17
C HIS A 140 3.58 0.42 24.17
N ASP A 141 2.87 1.45 24.64
CA ASP A 141 2.13 2.41 23.81
C ASP A 141 1.13 1.79 22.80
N VAL A 142 0.68 0.56 23.07
CA VAL A 142 -0.33 -0.13 22.26
C VAL A 142 -1.71 0.53 22.46
N ARG A 143 -2.47 0.61 21.37
CA ARG A 143 -3.84 1.16 21.31
C ARG A 143 -4.79 0.07 20.85
N ILE A 144 -5.65 -0.42 21.73
CA ILE A 144 -6.65 -1.45 21.41
C ILE A 144 -8.05 -0.85 21.54
N GLY A 145 -8.72 -0.70 20.40
CA GLY A 145 -10.05 -0.12 20.28
C GLY A 145 -11.19 -1.02 20.77
N PRO A 146 -12.44 -0.53 20.70
CA PRO A 146 -13.60 -1.27 21.16
C PRO A 146 -13.84 -2.56 20.37
N PHE A 147 -14.33 -3.59 21.05
CA PHE A 147 -14.73 -4.87 20.44
C PHE A 147 -13.61 -5.64 19.70
N VAL A 148 -12.35 -5.26 19.92
CA VAL A 148 -11.19 -6.02 19.43
C VAL A 148 -11.09 -7.34 20.17
N GLN A 149 -10.68 -8.39 19.45
CA GLN A 149 -10.38 -9.70 20.03
C GLN A 149 -8.91 -10.07 19.79
N VAL A 150 -8.20 -10.42 20.86
CA VAL A 150 -6.80 -10.89 20.81
C VAL A 150 -6.73 -12.29 21.40
N GLY A 151 -6.38 -13.26 20.57
CA GLY A 151 -6.36 -14.68 20.90
C GLY A 151 -5.17 -15.12 21.76
N PRO A 152 -5.21 -16.38 22.25
CA PRO A 152 -4.21 -16.90 23.18
C PRO A 152 -2.82 -16.96 22.58
N GLY A 153 -1.83 -16.55 23.38
CA GLY A 153 -0.42 -16.51 23.02
C GLY A 153 -0.06 -15.53 21.90
N ALA A 154 -0.97 -14.62 21.51
CA ALA A 154 -0.66 -13.59 20.53
C ALA A 154 0.36 -12.59 21.08
N CYS A 155 1.20 -12.04 20.20
CA CYS A 155 2.24 -11.08 20.58
C CYS A 155 2.07 -9.78 19.80
N LEU A 156 1.83 -8.68 20.52
CA LEU A 156 1.70 -7.34 19.96
C LEU A 156 2.97 -6.52 20.29
N GLY A 157 3.66 -6.02 19.27
CA GLY A 157 4.82 -5.14 19.42
C GLY A 157 4.47 -3.74 19.95
N ASP A 158 5.49 -2.95 20.24
CA ASP A 158 5.32 -1.58 20.74
C ASP A 158 4.60 -0.69 19.72
N GLY A 159 3.67 0.16 20.18
CA GLY A 159 2.95 1.10 19.34
C GLY A 159 1.98 0.47 18.34
N VAL A 160 1.65 -0.83 18.48
CA VAL A 160 0.61 -1.48 17.66
C VAL A 160 -0.73 -0.78 17.88
N ILE A 161 -1.48 -0.59 16.80
CA ILE A 161 -2.82 -0.01 16.82
C ILE A 161 -3.81 -1.03 16.27
N LEU A 162 -4.84 -1.35 17.06
CA LEU A 162 -5.93 -2.23 16.68
C LEU A 162 -7.23 -1.42 16.74
N GLU A 163 -7.80 -1.07 15.59
CA GLU A 163 -9.07 -0.35 15.50
C GLU A 163 -10.27 -1.26 15.77
N SER A 164 -11.44 -0.63 15.91
CA SER A 164 -12.68 -1.28 16.36
C SER A 164 -12.99 -2.55 15.57
N GLY A 165 -13.31 -3.62 16.30
CA GLY A 165 -13.72 -4.91 15.74
C GLY A 165 -12.64 -5.68 14.98
N SER A 166 -11.39 -5.24 14.97
CA SER A 166 -10.26 -6.02 14.45
C SER A 166 -10.04 -7.29 15.28
N GLN A 167 -9.46 -8.33 14.66
CA GLN A 167 -9.27 -9.64 15.27
C GLN A 167 -7.85 -10.16 15.07
N VAL A 168 -7.23 -10.60 16.16
CA VAL A 168 -5.89 -11.19 16.17
C VAL A 168 -6.00 -12.63 16.66
N GLY A 169 -5.66 -13.58 15.79
CA GLY A 169 -5.76 -15.01 16.06
C GLY A 169 -4.74 -15.53 17.08
N ALA A 170 -4.97 -16.75 17.55
CA ALA A 170 -4.07 -17.42 18.49
C ALA A 170 -2.64 -17.50 17.96
N ARG A 171 -1.65 -17.17 18.80
CA ARG A 171 -0.20 -17.19 18.51
C ARG A 171 0.22 -16.33 17.31
N ALA A 172 -0.64 -15.42 16.86
CA ALA A 172 -0.27 -14.45 15.84
C ALA A 172 0.72 -13.42 16.42
N LYS A 173 1.61 -12.90 15.56
CA LYS A 173 2.61 -11.90 15.95
C LYS A 173 2.46 -10.66 15.10
N ILE A 174 2.47 -9.50 15.73
CA ILE A 174 2.38 -8.20 15.08
C ILE A 174 3.60 -7.37 15.48
N GLY A 175 4.39 -6.94 14.50
CA GLY A 175 5.54 -6.08 14.71
C GLY A 175 5.18 -4.67 15.20
N ALA A 176 6.18 -3.93 15.65
CA ALA A 176 5.98 -2.60 16.23
C ALA A 176 5.35 -1.62 15.23
N ARG A 177 4.53 -0.70 15.74
CA ARG A 177 3.88 0.39 14.96
C ARG A 177 3.04 -0.10 13.77
N THR A 178 2.64 -1.37 13.78
CA THR A 178 1.73 -1.93 12.77
C THR A 178 0.28 -1.64 13.15
N HIS A 179 -0.51 -1.25 12.17
CA HIS A 179 -1.88 -0.78 12.32
C HIS A 179 -2.87 -1.77 11.65
N LEU A 180 -3.76 -2.35 12.43
CA LEU A 180 -4.94 -3.06 11.92
C LEU A 180 -6.13 -2.12 11.99
N ARG A 181 -6.63 -1.71 10.82
CA ARG A 181 -7.81 -0.85 10.72
C ARG A 181 -9.10 -1.61 11.04
N HIS A 182 -10.22 -0.89 11.04
CA HIS A 182 -11.54 -1.40 11.38
C HIS A 182 -11.83 -2.78 10.76
N HIS A 183 -12.19 -3.74 11.60
CA HIS A 183 -12.56 -5.10 11.19
C HIS A 183 -11.50 -5.88 10.39
N ALA A 184 -10.23 -5.45 10.38
CA ALA A 184 -9.14 -6.24 9.83
C ALA A 184 -8.91 -7.52 10.66
N VAL A 185 -8.53 -8.61 9.99
CA VAL A 185 -8.36 -9.93 10.61
C VAL A 185 -6.98 -10.47 10.35
N LEU A 186 -6.25 -10.83 11.41
CA LEU A 186 -5.04 -11.62 11.36
C LEU A 186 -5.33 -13.02 11.92
N GLY A 187 -5.18 -14.05 11.10
CA GLY A 187 -5.43 -15.44 11.46
C GLY A 187 -4.41 -16.02 12.43
N ARG A 188 -4.71 -17.20 12.97
CA ARG A 188 -3.79 -17.93 13.88
C ARG A 188 -2.41 -18.11 13.26
N ASP A 189 -1.38 -18.12 14.10
CA ASP A 189 0.01 -18.42 13.73
C ASP A 189 0.62 -17.50 12.64
N CYS A 190 -0.08 -16.43 12.23
CA CYS A 190 0.40 -15.51 11.22
C CYS A 190 1.33 -14.46 11.82
N GLU A 191 2.27 -13.97 11.03
CA GLU A 191 3.26 -12.99 11.46
C GLU A 191 3.23 -11.77 10.53
N LEU A 192 3.12 -10.59 11.12
CA LEU A 192 3.24 -9.30 10.45
C LEU A 192 4.51 -8.60 10.97
N GLY A 193 5.30 -8.01 10.07
CA GLY A 193 6.42 -7.15 10.44
C GLY A 193 5.98 -5.83 11.05
N GLN A 194 6.91 -4.89 11.12
CA GLN A 194 6.71 -3.56 11.72
C GLN A 194 6.32 -2.50 10.67
N ASP A 195 5.74 -1.40 11.14
CA ASP A 195 5.38 -0.22 10.32
C ASP A 195 4.42 -0.56 9.15
N GLY A 196 3.61 -1.60 9.29
CA GLY A 196 2.66 -2.02 8.27
C GLY A 196 1.22 -1.62 8.56
N THR A 197 0.37 -1.65 7.53
CA THR A 197 -1.07 -1.39 7.68
C THR A 197 -1.90 -2.47 7.00
N LEU A 198 -2.85 -3.04 7.75
CA LEU A 198 -3.98 -3.77 7.19
C LEU A 198 -5.18 -2.82 7.18
N HIS A 199 -5.64 -2.43 6.00
CA HIS A 199 -6.81 -1.58 5.84
C HIS A 199 -8.11 -2.32 6.17
N GLU A 200 -9.22 -1.59 6.14
CA GLU A 200 -10.52 -2.05 6.62
C GLU A 200 -10.91 -3.39 5.99
N HIS A 201 -11.36 -4.32 6.83
CA HIS A 201 -11.79 -5.65 6.41
C HIS A 201 -10.74 -6.49 5.64
N ALA A 202 -9.46 -6.10 5.62
CA ALA A 202 -8.41 -6.95 5.08
C ALA A 202 -8.27 -8.23 5.93
N VAL A 203 -8.10 -9.39 5.27
CA VAL A 203 -8.01 -10.70 5.93
C VAL A 203 -6.69 -11.37 5.58
N VAL A 204 -5.87 -11.61 6.59
CA VAL A 204 -4.62 -12.35 6.47
C VAL A 204 -4.73 -13.68 7.21
N GLY A 205 -4.43 -14.78 6.53
CA GLY A 205 -4.44 -16.11 7.14
C GLY A 205 -5.78 -16.84 7.07
N GLY A 206 -6.65 -16.44 6.14
CA GLY A 206 -7.82 -17.21 5.73
C GLY A 206 -7.43 -18.59 5.17
N GLU A 207 -8.36 -19.55 5.19
CA GLU A 207 -8.11 -20.86 4.60
C GLU A 207 -8.16 -20.76 3.07
N GLY A 208 -7.13 -21.27 2.38
CA GLY A 208 -7.06 -21.23 0.93
C GLY A 208 -7.95 -22.25 0.23
N PHE A 209 -8.02 -22.15 -1.10
CA PHE A 209 -8.79 -23.06 -1.93
C PHE A 209 -8.02 -24.38 -2.19
N GLY A 210 -8.16 -25.35 -1.28
CA GLY A 210 -7.54 -26.67 -1.39
C GLY A 210 -8.53 -27.80 -1.14
N PHE A 211 -8.80 -28.59 -2.17
CA PHE A 211 -9.76 -29.71 -2.12
C PHE A 211 -9.20 -30.94 -2.82
N ASP A 212 -9.41 -32.11 -2.23
CA ASP A 212 -9.26 -33.40 -2.90
C ASP A 212 -10.55 -33.69 -3.66
N TYR A 213 -10.46 -33.85 -4.99
CA TYR A 213 -11.60 -34.12 -5.85
C TYR A 213 -11.29 -35.22 -6.86
N ALA A 214 -12.30 -36.06 -7.10
CA ALA A 214 -12.28 -37.09 -8.14
C ALA A 214 -13.63 -37.08 -8.87
N PRO A 215 -13.67 -37.44 -10.18
CA PRO A 215 -14.93 -37.48 -10.93
C PRO A 215 -15.99 -38.33 -10.22
N GLY A 216 -17.18 -37.77 -10.06
CA GLY A 216 -18.31 -38.43 -9.39
C GLY A 216 -18.23 -38.53 -7.87
N ARG A 217 -17.24 -37.88 -7.21
CA ARG A 217 -17.12 -37.82 -5.74
C ARG A 217 -17.26 -36.38 -5.22
N PRO A 218 -17.78 -36.19 -3.99
CA PRO A 218 -17.72 -34.89 -3.32
C PRO A 218 -16.28 -34.42 -3.17
N ALA A 219 -16.07 -33.10 -3.28
CA ALA A 219 -14.79 -32.49 -2.96
C ALA A 219 -14.57 -32.50 -1.44
N HIS A 220 -13.43 -33.00 -0.99
CA HIS A 220 -13.06 -33.03 0.43
C HIS A 220 -12.06 -31.90 0.73
N ARG A 221 -12.40 -31.04 1.69
CA ARG A 221 -11.54 -29.93 2.10
C ARG A 221 -10.20 -30.47 2.62
N LEU A 222 -9.10 -29.91 2.11
CA LEU A 222 -7.76 -30.13 2.64
C LEU A 222 -7.47 -29.09 3.74
N PRO A 223 -7.23 -29.52 5.00
CA PRO A 223 -6.91 -28.58 6.06
C PRO A 223 -5.61 -27.83 5.78
N HIS A 224 -5.65 -26.50 5.76
CA HIS A 224 -4.44 -25.69 5.61
C HIS A 224 -3.75 -25.51 6.96
N LEU A 225 -2.58 -26.12 7.10
CA LEU A 225 -1.80 -26.17 8.34
C LEU A 225 -0.81 -25.02 8.46
N GLY A 226 -0.38 -24.45 7.34
CA GLY A 226 0.54 -23.32 7.29
C GLY A 226 -0.06 -22.02 7.82
N ALA A 227 0.69 -20.94 7.68
CA ALA A 227 0.33 -19.58 8.06
C ALA A 227 0.67 -18.58 6.95
N VAL A 228 0.60 -17.30 7.28
CA VAL A 228 1.10 -16.19 6.45
C VAL A 228 2.19 -15.46 7.21
N CYS A 229 3.28 -15.14 6.54
CA CYS A 229 4.35 -14.28 7.05
C CYS A 229 4.48 -13.05 6.13
N ILE A 230 4.34 -11.85 6.68
CA ILE A 230 4.50 -10.58 5.96
C ILE A 230 5.66 -9.80 6.59
N GLY A 231 6.53 -9.24 5.75
CA GLY A 231 7.66 -8.41 6.17
C GLY A 231 7.25 -7.06 6.76
N ASP A 232 8.18 -6.09 6.73
CA ASP A 232 8.01 -4.74 7.28
C ASP A 232 7.46 -3.76 6.24
N ARG A 233 6.86 -2.65 6.68
CA ARG A 233 6.43 -1.51 5.83
C ARG A 233 5.42 -1.89 4.74
N PHE A 234 4.66 -2.95 4.98
CA PHE A 234 3.63 -3.43 4.06
C PHE A 234 2.36 -2.58 4.14
N GLU A 235 1.54 -2.66 3.11
CA GLU A 235 0.20 -2.10 3.11
C GLU A 235 -0.72 -3.01 2.31
N LEU A 236 -1.80 -3.49 2.95
CA LEU A 236 -2.84 -4.28 2.31
C LEU A 236 -4.14 -3.49 2.33
N GLY A 237 -4.68 -3.23 1.16
CA GLY A 237 -5.89 -2.45 0.93
C GLY A 237 -7.15 -3.09 1.47
N VAL A 238 -8.22 -2.30 1.40
CA VAL A 238 -9.56 -2.64 1.88
C VAL A 238 -10.02 -3.94 1.24
N GLN A 239 -10.50 -4.87 2.09
CA GLN A 239 -11.04 -6.16 1.67
C GLN A 239 -10.09 -7.05 0.84
N SER A 240 -8.78 -6.82 0.94
CA SER A 240 -7.78 -7.73 0.34
C SER A 240 -7.58 -8.96 1.21
N CYS A 241 -7.33 -10.10 0.56
CA CYS A 241 -7.24 -11.40 1.20
C CYS A 241 -5.89 -12.07 0.91
N VAL A 242 -5.27 -12.63 1.95
CA VAL A 242 -4.07 -13.47 1.86
C VAL A 242 -4.34 -14.81 2.51
N ASP A 243 -4.36 -15.85 1.69
CA ASP A 243 -4.62 -17.21 2.16
C ASP A 243 -3.40 -17.79 2.84
N ARG A 244 -3.62 -18.51 3.95
CA ARG A 244 -2.57 -19.31 4.58
C ARG A 244 -2.19 -20.49 3.69
N GLY A 245 -0.92 -20.87 3.73
CA GLY A 245 -0.44 -21.99 2.92
C GLY A 245 -0.91 -23.35 3.44
N LEU A 246 -0.90 -24.36 2.56
CA LEU A 246 -1.37 -25.72 2.88
C LEU A 246 -0.45 -26.42 3.90
N LEU A 247 0.83 -26.61 3.55
CA LEU A 247 1.85 -27.23 4.43
C LEU A 247 2.99 -26.27 4.77
N THR A 248 3.37 -25.41 3.84
CA THR A 248 4.30 -24.30 4.06
C THR A 248 3.52 -22.99 4.19
N ASN A 249 4.19 -21.92 4.60
CA ASN A 249 3.57 -20.61 4.73
C ASN A 249 3.45 -19.92 3.36
N THR A 250 2.43 -19.08 3.22
CA THR A 250 2.42 -18.00 2.21
C THR A 250 3.33 -16.89 2.74
N SER A 251 4.15 -16.29 1.88
CA SER A 251 5.12 -15.26 2.29
C SER A 251 5.02 -13.99 1.45
N ILE A 252 5.04 -12.84 2.11
CA ILE A 252 5.07 -11.51 1.49
C ILE A 252 6.26 -10.74 2.06
N GLY A 253 7.06 -10.13 1.18
CA GLY A 253 8.26 -9.39 1.53
C GLY A 253 8.01 -8.03 2.20
N HIS A 254 9.04 -7.21 2.21
CA HIS A 254 9.05 -5.86 2.76
C HIS A 254 8.59 -4.82 1.73
N ASP A 255 8.07 -3.68 2.22
CA ASP A 255 7.70 -2.52 1.40
C ASP A 255 6.65 -2.84 0.30
N VAL A 256 5.87 -3.91 0.48
CA VAL A 256 4.84 -4.34 -0.46
C VAL A 256 3.61 -3.46 -0.34
N LYS A 257 3.01 -3.09 -1.48
CA LYS A 257 1.77 -2.31 -1.57
C LYS A 257 0.73 -3.08 -2.35
N ILE A 258 -0.28 -3.60 -1.66
CA ILE A 258 -1.41 -4.32 -2.24
C ILE A 258 -2.64 -3.42 -2.08
N ASP A 259 -3.24 -3.04 -3.20
CA ASP A 259 -4.44 -2.21 -3.25
C ASP A 259 -5.68 -3.02 -2.85
N ASN A 260 -6.86 -2.41 -2.93
CA ASN A 260 -8.13 -2.97 -2.49
C ASN A 260 -8.55 -4.20 -3.30
N LEU A 261 -9.28 -5.10 -2.65
CA LEU A 261 -9.92 -6.27 -3.28
C LEU A 261 -8.94 -7.19 -4.03
N CYS A 262 -7.69 -7.24 -3.59
CA CYS A 262 -6.69 -8.15 -4.16
C CYS A 262 -6.73 -9.52 -3.47
N GLN A 263 -6.28 -10.56 -4.17
CA GLN A 263 -6.16 -11.92 -3.64
C GLN A 263 -4.72 -12.44 -3.77
N VAL A 264 -4.18 -12.99 -2.68
CA VAL A 264 -2.95 -13.78 -2.69
C VAL A 264 -3.27 -15.20 -2.22
N GLY A 265 -3.14 -16.16 -3.12
CA GLY A 265 -3.47 -17.56 -2.89
C GLY A 265 -2.47 -18.30 -1.99
N HIS A 266 -2.90 -19.47 -1.50
CA HIS A 266 -2.12 -20.30 -0.59
C HIS A 266 -0.75 -20.68 -1.18
N ASN A 267 0.30 -20.64 -0.35
CA ASN A 267 1.68 -20.97 -0.71
C ASN A 267 2.32 -20.02 -1.75
N ALA A 268 1.66 -18.93 -2.13
CA ALA A 268 2.28 -17.92 -2.98
C ALA A 268 3.45 -17.23 -2.26
N THR A 269 4.43 -16.79 -3.05
CA THR A 269 5.58 -16.01 -2.59
C THR A 269 5.55 -14.66 -3.29
N VAL A 270 5.51 -13.58 -2.52
CA VAL A 270 5.57 -12.20 -3.01
C VAL A 270 6.84 -11.55 -2.47
N GLY A 271 7.73 -11.13 -3.36
CA GLY A 271 8.99 -10.49 -3.02
C GLY A 271 8.84 -9.07 -2.47
N ASP A 272 9.97 -8.38 -2.30
CA ASP A 272 10.00 -7.03 -1.76
C ASP A 272 9.53 -5.99 -2.79
N ARG A 273 8.93 -4.89 -2.33
CA ARG A 273 8.54 -3.73 -3.15
C ARG A 273 7.58 -4.06 -4.31
N VAL A 274 6.89 -5.20 -4.22
CA VAL A 274 5.83 -5.56 -5.14
C VAL A 274 4.66 -4.60 -4.99
N ARG A 275 4.08 -4.20 -6.12
CA ARG A 275 2.92 -3.31 -6.19
C ARG A 275 1.79 -4.00 -6.93
N MET A 276 0.67 -4.19 -6.26
CA MET A 276 -0.54 -4.81 -6.80
C MET A 276 -1.65 -3.77 -6.80
N SER A 277 -2.15 -3.38 -7.97
CA SER A 277 -3.31 -2.50 -8.10
C SER A 277 -4.62 -3.28 -7.91
N GLY A 278 -5.72 -2.55 -7.68
CA GLY A 278 -6.97 -3.12 -7.23
C GLY A 278 -7.49 -4.26 -8.11
N MET A 279 -8.15 -5.22 -7.48
CA MET A 279 -8.68 -6.44 -8.12
C MET A 279 -7.63 -7.38 -8.73
N SER A 280 -6.33 -7.13 -8.56
CA SER A 280 -5.30 -8.06 -9.03
C SER A 280 -5.19 -9.29 -8.13
N GLY A 281 -4.71 -10.40 -8.72
CA GLY A 281 -4.74 -11.70 -8.06
C GLY A 281 -3.53 -12.57 -8.37
N VAL A 282 -3.02 -13.25 -7.35
CA VAL A 282 -1.95 -14.23 -7.46
C VAL A 282 -2.50 -15.58 -7.00
N ALA A 283 -2.58 -16.55 -7.91
CA ALA A 283 -3.03 -17.88 -7.55
C ALA A 283 -1.99 -18.65 -6.72
N GLY A 284 -2.40 -19.81 -6.18
CA GLY A 284 -1.60 -20.57 -5.23
C GLY A 284 -0.25 -21.03 -5.80
N SER A 285 0.76 -21.07 -4.93
CA SER A 285 2.14 -21.50 -5.24
C SER A 285 2.85 -20.72 -6.36
N SER A 286 2.32 -19.57 -6.77
CA SER A 286 3.00 -18.67 -7.71
C SER A 286 4.02 -17.78 -7.01
N VAL A 287 4.98 -17.29 -7.77
CA VAL A 287 6.07 -16.45 -7.26
C VAL A 287 6.04 -15.11 -7.99
N LEU A 288 5.92 -14.02 -7.24
CA LEU A 288 6.29 -12.69 -7.70
C LEU A 288 7.64 -12.35 -7.06
N GLU A 289 8.66 -12.14 -7.87
CA GLU A 289 9.94 -11.65 -7.36
C GLU A 289 9.88 -10.15 -7.03
N ASP A 290 10.99 -9.61 -6.54
CA ASP A 290 11.12 -8.21 -6.14
C ASP A 290 10.70 -7.23 -7.25
N ASP A 291 10.17 -6.09 -6.83
CA ASP A 291 9.86 -4.94 -7.69
C ASP A 291 8.81 -5.21 -8.80
N VAL A 292 8.13 -6.36 -8.77
CA VAL A 292 7.05 -6.70 -9.72
C VAL A 292 5.87 -5.74 -9.56
N VAL A 293 5.26 -5.38 -10.69
CA VAL A 293 4.05 -4.55 -10.73
C VAL A 293 2.91 -5.33 -11.40
N LEU A 294 1.80 -5.52 -10.68
CA LEU A 294 0.54 -5.98 -11.24
C LEU A 294 -0.41 -4.78 -11.35
N ALA A 295 -0.77 -4.40 -12.57
CA ALA A 295 -1.80 -3.38 -12.78
C ALA A 295 -3.21 -3.94 -12.49
N GLY A 296 -4.21 -3.06 -12.51
CA GLY A 296 -5.56 -3.38 -12.06
C GLY A 296 -6.13 -4.62 -12.75
N ALA A 297 -6.77 -5.50 -11.98
CA ALA A 297 -7.36 -6.76 -12.46
C ALA A 297 -6.39 -7.72 -13.19
N ALA A 298 -5.07 -7.56 -13.04
CA ALA A 298 -4.12 -8.54 -13.55
C ALA A 298 -4.14 -9.82 -12.69
N ILE A 299 -4.19 -10.99 -13.33
CA ILE A 299 -4.25 -12.30 -12.66
C ILE A 299 -3.05 -13.15 -13.05
N VAL A 300 -2.39 -13.75 -12.06
CA VAL A 300 -1.29 -14.70 -12.24
C VAL A 300 -1.79 -16.12 -11.93
N LYS A 301 -1.71 -17.01 -12.92
CA LYS A 301 -2.04 -18.43 -12.80
C LYS A 301 -1.14 -19.11 -11.74
N ASP A 302 -1.64 -20.18 -11.15
CA ASP A 302 -0.93 -21.04 -10.19
C ASP A 302 0.38 -21.58 -10.76
N HIS A 303 1.39 -21.70 -9.90
CA HIS A 303 2.74 -22.21 -10.22
C HIS A 303 3.48 -21.42 -11.31
N VAL A 304 3.16 -20.14 -11.49
CA VAL A 304 3.86 -19.25 -12.41
C VAL A 304 4.82 -18.34 -11.64
N THR A 305 5.99 -18.09 -12.22
CA THR A 305 6.96 -17.11 -11.73
C THR A 305 6.95 -15.84 -12.58
N VAL A 306 6.69 -14.70 -11.95
CA VAL A 306 6.89 -13.37 -12.53
C VAL A 306 8.20 -12.82 -11.97
N HIS A 307 9.22 -12.76 -12.82
CA HIS A 307 10.56 -12.40 -12.38
C HIS A 307 10.74 -10.91 -12.11
N GLN A 308 11.85 -10.60 -11.43
CA GLN A 308 12.15 -9.31 -10.82
C GLN A 308 11.89 -8.13 -11.76
N GLY A 309 11.18 -7.11 -11.26
CA GLY A 309 10.93 -5.85 -11.96
C GLY A 309 10.00 -5.96 -13.17
N ALA A 310 9.41 -7.12 -13.44
CA ALA A 310 8.43 -7.26 -14.52
C ALA A 310 7.13 -6.50 -14.20
N THR A 311 6.44 -6.04 -15.25
CA THR A 311 5.16 -5.33 -15.15
C THR A 311 4.08 -6.05 -15.94
N ILE A 312 2.97 -6.37 -15.28
CA ILE A 312 1.79 -6.98 -15.90
C ILE A 312 0.74 -5.90 -16.09
N GLY A 313 0.32 -5.70 -17.34
CA GLY A 313 -0.68 -4.72 -17.72
C GLY A 313 -2.07 -5.02 -17.17
N MET A 314 -2.92 -3.99 -17.17
CA MET A 314 -4.30 -4.09 -16.69
C MET A 314 -5.05 -5.22 -17.41
N ASP A 315 -5.93 -5.92 -16.69
CA ASP A 315 -6.81 -6.97 -17.22
C ASP A 315 -6.06 -8.11 -17.97
N SER A 316 -4.82 -8.38 -17.55
CA SER A 316 -3.98 -9.40 -18.17
C SER A 316 -3.98 -10.70 -17.38
N CYS A 317 -3.99 -11.83 -18.08
CA CYS A 317 -3.95 -13.16 -17.48
C CYS A 317 -2.63 -13.86 -17.80
N VAL A 318 -1.75 -13.96 -16.81
CA VAL A 318 -0.42 -14.57 -16.93
C VAL A 318 -0.54 -16.07 -16.74
N ILE A 319 -0.21 -16.84 -17.77
CA ILE A 319 -0.34 -18.32 -17.79
C ILE A 319 1.01 -19.05 -17.89
N SER A 320 2.11 -18.32 -17.97
CA SER A 320 3.48 -18.82 -18.07
C SER A 320 4.45 -17.82 -17.44
N ASP A 321 5.66 -18.27 -17.12
CA ASP A 321 6.68 -17.42 -16.51
C ASP A 321 6.96 -16.16 -17.34
N VAL A 322 7.20 -15.06 -16.64
CA VAL A 322 7.46 -13.74 -17.22
C VAL A 322 8.90 -13.34 -16.92
N PRO A 323 9.73 -13.08 -17.95
CA PRO A 323 11.13 -12.70 -17.75
C PRO A 323 11.30 -11.37 -17.00
N ALA A 324 12.44 -11.24 -16.30
CA ALA A 324 12.75 -10.08 -15.48
C ALA A 324 12.74 -8.77 -16.30
N GLY A 325 12.18 -7.71 -15.73
CA GLY A 325 12.11 -6.37 -16.32
C GLY A 325 11.22 -6.25 -17.56
N GLU A 326 10.53 -7.31 -17.97
CA GLU A 326 9.63 -7.25 -19.13
C GLU A 326 8.26 -6.65 -18.77
N VAL A 327 7.60 -6.09 -19.79
CA VAL A 327 6.21 -5.65 -19.70
C VAL A 327 5.34 -6.59 -20.51
N TRP A 328 4.34 -7.19 -19.88
CA TRP A 328 3.42 -8.15 -20.50
C TRP A 328 1.99 -7.64 -20.45
N SER A 329 1.18 -7.98 -21.47
CA SER A 329 -0.24 -7.59 -21.51
C SER A 329 -1.11 -8.58 -22.28
N GLY A 330 -2.40 -8.57 -21.96
CA GLY A 330 -3.45 -9.35 -22.62
C GLY A 330 -3.83 -10.63 -21.87
N SER A 331 -4.81 -11.32 -22.42
CA SER A 331 -5.34 -12.58 -21.89
C SER A 331 -5.46 -13.61 -23.02
N PRO A 332 -4.53 -14.58 -23.14
CA PRO A 332 -3.34 -14.75 -22.30
C PRO A 332 -2.30 -13.64 -22.48
N ALA A 333 -1.54 -13.38 -21.43
CA ALA A 333 -0.49 -12.36 -21.41
C ALA A 333 0.68 -12.76 -22.29
N ARG A 334 1.29 -11.77 -22.94
CA ARG A 334 2.46 -11.88 -23.81
C ARG A 334 3.25 -10.57 -23.79
N PRO A 335 4.48 -10.52 -24.32
CA PRO A 335 5.25 -9.28 -24.39
C PRO A 335 4.42 -8.11 -24.96
N HIS A 336 4.42 -6.97 -24.28
CA HIS A 336 3.48 -5.88 -24.49
C HIS A 336 3.42 -5.40 -25.96
N ARG A 337 4.57 -5.26 -26.61
CA ARG A 337 4.65 -4.87 -28.03
C ARG A 337 4.02 -5.90 -28.96
N GLN A 338 4.15 -7.19 -28.65
CA GLN A 338 3.49 -8.26 -29.41
C GLN A 338 1.97 -8.19 -29.22
N PHE A 339 1.51 -7.96 -27.99
CA PHE A 339 0.09 -7.76 -27.71
C PHE A 339 -0.51 -6.60 -28.50
N LEU A 340 0.12 -5.42 -28.46
CA LEU A 340 -0.36 -4.26 -29.21
C LEU A 340 -0.42 -4.51 -30.73
N ARG A 341 0.56 -5.23 -31.30
CA ARG A 341 0.54 -5.62 -32.73
C ARG A 341 -0.65 -6.51 -33.06
N SER A 342 -0.96 -7.49 -32.21
CA SER A 342 -2.12 -8.36 -32.41
C SER A 342 -3.44 -7.59 -32.30
N VAL A 343 -3.57 -6.67 -31.34
CA VAL A 343 -4.76 -5.80 -31.23
C VAL A 343 -4.92 -4.92 -32.46
N ALA A 344 -3.84 -4.32 -32.96
CA ALA A 344 -3.87 -3.52 -34.18
C ALA A 344 -4.32 -4.33 -35.41
N LEU A 345 -3.88 -5.59 -35.51
CA LEU A 345 -4.32 -6.50 -36.57
C LEU A 345 -5.81 -6.83 -36.46
N ILE A 346 -6.30 -7.17 -35.27
CA ILE A 346 -7.73 -7.44 -35.03
C ILE A 346 -8.58 -6.21 -35.41
N ASN A 347 -8.15 -5.01 -34.99
CA ASN A 347 -8.83 -3.76 -35.35
C ASN A 347 -8.85 -3.51 -36.85
N ARG A 348 -7.79 -3.90 -37.58
CA ARG A 348 -7.74 -3.79 -39.05
C ARG A 348 -8.72 -4.75 -39.71
N LEU A 349 -8.78 -6.01 -39.24
CA LEU A 349 -9.69 -7.03 -39.74
C LEU A 349 -11.17 -6.67 -39.49
N ALA A 350 -11.48 -6.11 -38.32
CA ALA A 350 -12.83 -5.64 -37.99
C ALA A 350 -13.29 -4.48 -38.90
N ARG A 351 -12.36 -3.65 -39.38
CA ARG A 351 -12.65 -2.53 -40.30
C ARG A 351 -12.78 -2.97 -41.76
N SER A 352 -12.17 -4.08 -42.17
CA SER A 352 -12.40 -4.64 -43.49
C SER A 352 -13.81 -5.24 -43.56
N LYS A 353 -14.68 -4.67 -44.41
CA LYS A 353 -16.00 -5.27 -44.72
C LYS A 353 -15.80 -6.71 -45.21
N PRO A 354 -16.71 -7.67 -44.92
CA PRO A 354 -16.72 -8.94 -45.60
C PRO A 354 -16.75 -8.66 -47.11
N GLY A 355 -15.72 -9.09 -47.83
CA GLY A 355 -15.72 -9.02 -49.28
C GLY A 355 -16.98 -9.74 -49.76
N HIS A 356 -17.79 -9.06 -50.58
CA HIS A 356 -18.83 -9.75 -51.33
C HIS A 356 -18.10 -10.76 -52.22
N SER A 357 -18.17 -12.04 -51.86
CA SER A 357 -17.84 -13.12 -52.77
C SER A 357 -18.94 -13.17 -53.82
N SER A 358 -18.75 -12.42 -54.90
CA SER A 358 -19.45 -12.63 -56.18
C SER A 358 -18.90 -13.85 -56.89
#